data_AF-A0A9E3WT36-F1
#
_entry.id   AF-A0A9E3WT36-F1
#
_cell.length_a   1.000
_cell.length_b   1.000
_cell.length_c   1.000
_cell.angle_alpha   90.00
_cell.angle_beta   90.00
_cell.angle_gamma   90.00
#
_symmetry.space_group_name_H-M   'P 1'
#
loop_
_entity.id
_entity.type
_entity.pdbx_description
1 polymer ?
#
loop_
_entity_poly.entity_id
_entity_poly.type
_entity_poly.pdbx_seq_one_letter_code
_entity_poly.pdbx_strand_id
1 'polypeptide(L)'
;MPFRQSLAAFALVCCGASLAAADDSAAQSFQLHLRTSRETKQGSGQFVARIDDAHWDARKTAVVICDMWDQHWCRGASERVAEMAPRMNKVVAAARARGALIVHCPSDTMDAYKDTPQRKLAAAAPVVAVERPLERWCRLDDRREAGLPIDDKDGGCDCQPTCQSRKAWSRQIAAIEIA
;
A
#
# COMPACT_ATOMS: atom_id res chain seq x y z
N MET A 1 9.66 -10.49 84.72
CA MET A 1 9.18 -11.50 83.74
C MET A 1 9.34 -10.91 82.34
N PRO A 2 10.29 -11.37 81.50
CA PRO A 2 10.45 -10.82 80.16
C PRO A 2 9.54 -11.54 79.16
N PHE A 3 8.71 -10.77 78.44
CA PHE A 3 7.91 -11.24 77.32
C PHE A 3 8.80 -11.27 76.06
N ARG A 4 9.01 -12.46 75.49
CA ARG A 4 9.71 -12.66 74.22
C ARG A 4 8.82 -12.18 73.07
N GLN A 5 9.29 -11.21 72.29
CA GLN A 5 8.71 -10.87 70.98
C GLN A 5 9.43 -11.69 69.91
N SER A 6 8.73 -12.64 69.29
CA SER A 6 9.24 -13.37 68.13
C SER A 6 8.99 -12.56 66.86
N LEU A 7 10.05 -12.19 66.15
CA LEU A 7 9.99 -11.68 64.78
C LEU A 7 9.50 -12.80 63.85
N ALA A 8 8.43 -12.54 63.09
CA ALA A 8 8.07 -13.34 61.92
C ALA A 8 8.58 -12.62 60.67
N ALA A 9 9.63 -13.14 60.05
CA ALA A 9 10.14 -12.67 58.77
C ALA A 9 9.25 -13.22 57.64
N PHE A 10 8.51 -12.34 56.97
CA PHE A 10 7.80 -12.68 55.73
C PHE A 10 8.80 -12.64 54.57
N ALA A 11 9.21 -13.81 54.10
CA ALA A 11 9.98 -13.94 52.86
C ALA A 11 9.02 -13.78 51.66
N LEU A 12 9.05 -12.60 51.03
CA LEU A 12 8.34 -12.35 49.77
C LEU A 12 9.09 -13.08 48.64
N VAL A 13 8.56 -14.22 48.22
CA VAL A 13 9.06 -14.93 47.03
C VAL A 13 8.55 -14.18 45.80
N CYS A 14 9.41 -13.33 45.23
CA CYS A 14 9.19 -12.75 43.91
C CYS A 14 9.41 -13.84 42.85
N CYS A 15 8.34 -14.54 42.45
CA CYS A 15 8.35 -15.34 41.22
C CYS A 15 8.52 -14.37 40.04
N GLY A 16 9.76 -14.21 39.59
CA GLY A 16 10.08 -13.52 38.34
C GLY A 16 9.51 -14.31 37.16
N ALA A 17 8.30 -13.97 36.72
CA ALA A 17 7.82 -14.39 35.43
C ALA A 17 8.65 -13.66 34.37
N SER A 18 9.65 -14.35 33.82
CA SER A 18 10.33 -13.90 32.61
C SER A 18 9.28 -13.85 31.50
N LEU A 19 8.77 -12.65 31.18
CA LEU A 19 8.07 -12.44 29.92
C LEU A 19 9.09 -12.72 28.83
N ALA A 20 8.96 -13.87 28.18
CA ALA A 20 9.57 -14.07 26.87
C ALA A 20 9.00 -12.96 25.98
N ALA A 21 9.83 -11.97 25.65
CA ALA A 21 9.51 -11.03 24.60
C ALA A 21 9.28 -11.88 23.34
N ALA A 22 8.02 -11.95 22.89
CA ALA A 22 7.72 -12.53 21.59
C ALA A 22 8.58 -11.80 20.55
N ASP A 23 9.15 -12.55 19.61
CA ASP A 23 10.01 -12.00 18.57
C ASP A 23 9.18 -11.09 17.64
N ASP A 24 9.10 -9.81 18.02
CA ASP A 24 8.33 -8.74 17.38
C ASP A 24 8.75 -8.53 15.92
N SER A 25 9.94 -9.04 15.56
CA SER A 25 10.48 -9.09 14.20
C SER A 25 9.56 -9.84 13.22
N ALA A 26 9.03 -11.00 13.62
CA ALA A 26 8.13 -11.78 12.77
C ALA A 26 6.79 -11.06 12.54
N ALA A 27 6.26 -10.41 13.58
CA ALA A 27 5.04 -9.61 13.50
C ALA A 27 5.20 -8.39 12.57
N GLN A 28 6.42 -7.88 12.40
CA GLN A 28 6.74 -6.68 11.63
C GLN A 28 7.37 -6.99 10.26
N SER A 29 7.17 -8.20 9.75
CA SER A 29 7.66 -8.61 8.43
C SER A 29 6.54 -8.99 7.46
N PHE A 30 6.79 -8.82 6.17
CA PHE A 30 5.99 -9.38 5.09
C PHE A 30 6.67 -10.62 4.53
N GLN A 31 5.96 -11.74 4.55
CA GLN A 31 6.29 -12.89 3.73
C GLN A 31 5.54 -12.74 2.40
N LEU A 32 6.29 -12.59 1.30
CA LEU A 32 5.77 -12.35 -0.04
C LEU A 32 6.20 -13.46 -0.98
N HIS A 33 5.29 -13.86 -1.86
CA HIS A 33 5.60 -14.75 -2.99
C HIS A 33 5.75 -13.89 -4.24
N LEU A 34 6.99 -13.58 -4.60
CA LEU A 34 7.29 -12.73 -5.75
C LEU A 34 7.23 -13.57 -7.03
N ARG A 35 6.32 -13.18 -7.94
CA ARG A 35 6.19 -13.84 -9.24
C ARG A 35 6.93 -13.05 -10.31
N THR A 36 7.87 -13.71 -10.99
CA THR A 36 8.51 -13.17 -12.19
C THR A 36 8.11 -14.00 -13.41
N SER A 37 7.99 -13.34 -14.57
CA SER A 37 7.87 -13.99 -15.87
C SER A 37 9.17 -13.76 -16.64
N ARG A 38 9.80 -14.83 -17.11
CA ARG A 38 11.06 -14.79 -17.87
C ARG A 38 10.99 -15.76 -19.04
N GLU A 39 11.62 -15.41 -20.15
CA GLU A 39 11.77 -16.35 -21.26
C GLU A 39 12.56 -17.58 -20.82
N THR A 40 12.16 -18.75 -21.30
CA THR A 40 12.85 -20.02 -21.05
C THR A 40 14.26 -20.02 -21.64
N LYS A 41 14.41 -19.37 -22.80
CA LYS A 41 15.67 -19.08 -23.50
C LYS A 41 15.50 -17.76 -24.22
N GLN A 42 16.54 -16.94 -24.28
CA GLN A 42 16.49 -15.65 -24.96
C GLN A 42 16.04 -15.81 -26.43
N GLY A 43 14.99 -15.09 -26.81
CA GLY A 43 14.42 -15.12 -28.15
C GLY A 43 13.48 -16.30 -28.43
N SER A 44 13.13 -17.12 -27.42
CA SER A 44 12.22 -18.24 -27.64
C SER A 44 10.75 -17.82 -27.73
N GLY A 45 10.38 -16.64 -27.22
CA GLY A 45 8.99 -16.22 -27.05
C GLY A 45 8.19 -17.07 -26.06
N GLN A 46 8.82 -18.05 -25.41
CA GLN A 46 8.19 -18.92 -24.41
C GLN A 46 8.55 -18.44 -23.02
N PHE A 47 7.56 -18.06 -22.23
CA PHE A 47 7.74 -17.54 -20.88
C PHE A 47 7.33 -18.56 -19.82
N VAL A 48 8.12 -18.64 -18.75
CA VAL A 48 7.79 -19.41 -17.56
C VAL A 48 7.68 -18.50 -16.34
N ALA A 49 6.70 -18.79 -15.50
CA ALA A 49 6.55 -18.12 -14.22
C ALA A 49 7.50 -18.76 -13.20
N ARG A 50 8.24 -17.92 -12.47
CA ARG A 50 9.02 -18.31 -11.30
C ARG A 50 8.46 -17.61 -10.08
N ILE A 51 8.37 -18.35 -8.98
CA ILE A 51 7.95 -17.83 -7.68
C ILE A 51 9.15 -17.91 -6.74
N ASP A 52 9.53 -16.79 -6.17
CA ASP A 52 10.57 -16.70 -5.15
C ASP A 52 9.97 -16.11 -3.86
N ASP A 53 10.30 -16.72 -2.72
CA ASP A 53 9.89 -16.20 -1.41
C ASP A 53 10.76 -15.01 -1.02
N ALA A 54 10.13 -13.96 -0.50
CA ALA A 54 10.80 -12.77 -0.01
C ALA A 54 10.30 -12.39 1.39
N HIS A 55 11.22 -11.87 2.20
CA HIS A 55 10.93 -11.35 3.53
C HIS A 55 11.31 -9.87 3.57
N TRP A 56 10.31 -9.00 3.74
CA TRP A 56 10.53 -7.55 3.83
C TRP A 56 10.21 -7.06 5.24
N ASP A 57 11.05 -6.18 5.79
CA ASP A 57 10.72 -5.44 7.01
C ASP A 57 9.61 -4.45 6.69
N ALA A 58 8.44 -4.63 7.30
CA ALA A 58 7.26 -3.82 7.02
C ALA A 58 7.52 -2.34 7.36
N ARG A 59 8.28 -2.03 8.42
CA ARG A 59 8.60 -0.65 8.82
C ARG A 59 9.55 0.06 7.86
N LYS A 60 10.25 -0.71 7.01
CA LYS A 60 11.10 -0.20 5.93
C LYS A 60 10.42 -0.31 4.56
N THR A 61 9.12 -0.61 4.54
CA THR A 61 8.32 -0.80 3.33
C THR A 61 7.18 0.21 3.28
N ALA A 62 6.86 0.69 2.08
CA ALA A 62 5.69 1.50 1.83
C ALA A 62 4.72 0.78 0.87
N VAL A 63 3.43 0.94 1.11
CA VAL A 63 2.35 0.56 0.18
C VAL A 63 1.81 1.83 -0.45
N VAL A 64 1.95 1.96 -1.77
CA VAL A 64 1.47 3.11 -2.53
C VAL A 64 0.15 2.74 -3.23
N ILE A 65 -0.90 3.51 -2.96
CA ILE A 65 -2.24 3.30 -3.51
C ILE A 65 -2.51 4.42 -4.52
N CYS A 66 -2.45 4.09 -5.81
CA CYS A 66 -2.64 5.04 -6.88
C CYS A 66 -4.09 5.05 -7.38
N ASP A 67 -4.68 6.24 -7.48
CA ASP A 67 -5.91 6.53 -8.24
C ASP A 67 -7.11 5.60 -7.99
N MET A 68 -7.25 5.12 -6.74
CA MET A 68 -8.47 4.45 -6.28
C MET A 68 -9.59 5.45 -6.03
N TRP A 69 -10.01 6.17 -7.07
CA TRP A 69 -11.01 7.23 -7.00
C TRP A 69 -12.39 6.72 -6.58
N ASP A 70 -13.21 7.62 -6.02
CA ASP A 70 -14.60 7.34 -5.65
C ASP A 70 -15.52 7.12 -6.85
N GLN A 71 -15.22 7.75 -7.99
CA GLN A 71 -15.91 7.56 -9.25
C GLN A 71 -14.96 7.73 -10.44
N HIS A 72 -15.40 7.25 -11.59
CA HIS A 72 -14.78 7.48 -12.88
C HIS A 72 -15.86 7.81 -13.91
N TRP A 73 -15.52 8.53 -14.98
CA TRP A 73 -16.48 8.84 -16.04
C TRP A 73 -16.95 7.57 -16.78
N CYS A 74 -16.12 6.53 -16.81
CA CYS A 74 -16.51 5.18 -17.23
C CYS A 74 -17.20 4.45 -16.07
N ARG A 75 -18.44 4.00 -16.28
CA ARG A 75 -19.22 3.25 -15.30
C ARG A 75 -18.53 1.93 -14.91
N GLY A 76 -18.10 1.14 -15.90
CA GLY A 76 -17.43 -0.14 -15.66
C GLY A 76 -16.14 0.01 -14.85
N ALA A 77 -15.37 1.08 -15.08
CA ALA A 77 -14.19 1.38 -14.27
C ALA A 77 -14.56 1.66 -12.79
N SER A 78 -15.63 2.42 -12.56
CA SER A 78 -16.13 2.69 -11.20
C SER A 78 -16.57 1.40 -10.49
N GLU A 79 -17.28 0.51 -11.20
CA GLU A 79 -17.74 -0.78 -10.68
C GLU A 79 -16.55 -1.69 -10.30
N ARG A 80 -15.54 -1.80 -11.17
CA ARG A 80 -14.33 -2.58 -10.89
C ARG A 80 -13.55 -2.04 -9.68
N VAL A 81 -13.42 -0.72 -9.55
CA VAL A 81 -12.78 -0.10 -8.38
C VAL A 81 -13.57 -0.41 -7.11
N ALA A 82 -14.91 -0.31 -7.16
CA ALA A 82 -15.78 -0.61 -6.02
C ALA A 82 -15.69 -2.08 -5.59
N GLU A 83 -15.59 -3.01 -6.54
CA GLU A 83 -15.43 -4.44 -6.25
C GLU A 83 -14.06 -4.76 -5.61
N MET A 84 -12.99 -4.14 -6.13
CA MET A 84 -11.62 -4.38 -5.65
C MET A 84 -11.34 -3.72 -4.28
N ALA A 85 -11.90 -2.54 -4.03
CA ALA A 85 -11.54 -1.68 -2.90
C ALA A 85 -11.65 -2.36 -1.51
N PRO A 86 -12.70 -3.15 -1.18
CA PRO A 86 -12.78 -3.81 0.12
C PRO A 86 -11.65 -4.83 0.35
N ARG A 87 -11.24 -5.57 -0.69
CA ARG A 87 -10.13 -6.53 -0.57
C ARG A 87 -8.80 -5.81 -0.44
N MET A 88 -8.63 -4.70 -1.16
CA MET A 88 -7.47 -3.82 -1.03
C MET A 88 -7.38 -3.25 0.39
N ASN A 89 -8.48 -2.75 0.96
CA ASN A 89 -8.50 -2.23 2.33
C ASN A 89 -8.05 -3.27 3.36
N LYS A 90 -8.41 -4.55 3.18
CA LYS A 90 -7.89 -5.63 4.05
C LYS A 90 -6.36 -5.77 3.96
N VAL A 91 -5.78 -5.61 2.78
CA VAL A 91 -4.31 -5.61 2.59
C VAL A 91 -3.69 -4.39 3.26
N VAL A 92 -4.27 -3.21 3.05
CA VAL A 92 -3.80 -1.94 3.61
C VAL A 92 -3.85 -1.97 5.14
N ALA A 93 -4.96 -2.42 5.73
CA ALA A 93 -5.10 -2.57 7.18
C ALA A 93 -4.07 -3.56 7.74
N ALA A 94 -3.87 -4.70 7.07
CA ALA A 94 -2.86 -5.69 7.48
C ALA A 94 -1.42 -5.17 7.36
N ALA A 95 -1.12 -4.36 6.35
CA ALA A 95 0.17 -3.72 6.17
C ALA A 95 0.42 -2.64 7.23
N ARG A 96 -0.57 -1.78 7.48
CA ARG A 96 -0.53 -0.73 8.51
C ARG A 96 -0.33 -1.34 9.90
N ALA A 97 -1.04 -2.42 10.23
CA ALA A 97 -0.91 -3.12 11.51
C ALA A 97 0.50 -3.69 11.77
N ARG A 98 1.29 -3.89 10.70
CA ARG A 98 2.69 -4.37 10.79
C ARG A 98 3.71 -3.22 10.75
N GLY A 99 3.25 -1.98 10.65
CA GLY A 99 4.09 -0.77 10.67
C GLY A 99 4.52 -0.26 9.30
N ALA A 100 3.95 -0.76 8.19
CA ALA A 100 4.23 -0.19 6.87
C ALA A 100 3.62 1.19 6.68
N LEU A 101 4.34 2.05 5.97
CA LEU A 101 3.84 3.36 5.55
C LEU A 101 2.80 3.18 4.44
N ILE A 102 1.61 3.72 4.61
CA ILE A 102 0.58 3.72 3.57
C ILE A 102 0.56 5.11 2.91
N VAL A 103 0.84 5.16 1.61
CA VAL A 103 0.82 6.39 0.82
C VAL A 103 -0.40 6.37 -0.09
N HIS A 104 -1.34 7.29 0.17
CA HIS A 104 -2.53 7.46 -0.65
C HIS A 104 -2.27 8.51 -1.74
N CYS A 105 -2.39 8.12 -3.00
CA CYS A 105 -2.14 8.96 -4.17
C CYS A 105 -3.38 9.08 -5.08
N PRO A 106 -4.53 9.60 -4.61
CA PRO A 106 -5.67 9.87 -5.49
C PRO A 106 -5.44 11.17 -6.27
N SER A 107 -4.79 11.09 -7.42
CA SER A 107 -4.42 12.25 -8.23
C SER A 107 -5.63 13.11 -8.60
N ASP A 108 -5.39 14.41 -8.85
CA ASP A 108 -6.43 15.41 -9.18
C ASP A 108 -7.57 15.57 -8.12
N THR A 109 -7.35 15.08 -6.89
CA THR A 109 -8.30 15.22 -5.76
C THR A 109 -7.68 15.77 -4.47
N MET A 110 -6.42 16.26 -4.53
CA MET A 110 -5.66 16.64 -3.34
C MET A 110 -6.32 17.74 -2.48
N ASP A 111 -7.14 18.60 -3.10
CA ASP A 111 -7.88 19.66 -2.39
C ASP A 111 -8.86 19.09 -1.34
N ALA A 112 -9.44 17.91 -1.60
CA ALA A 112 -10.33 17.24 -0.64
C ALA A 112 -9.60 16.84 0.66
N TYR A 113 -8.26 16.79 0.62
CA TYR A 113 -7.42 16.34 1.72
C TYR A 113 -6.54 17.44 2.31
N LYS A 114 -6.61 18.68 1.82
CA LYS A 114 -5.68 19.76 2.18
C LYS A 114 -5.48 19.97 3.68
N ASP A 115 -6.52 19.73 4.48
CA ASP A 115 -6.54 19.97 5.92
C ASP A 115 -6.22 18.73 6.77
N THR A 116 -6.10 17.55 6.16
CA THR A 116 -5.86 16.31 6.89
C THR A 116 -4.42 16.23 7.42
N PRO A 117 -4.19 15.58 8.57
CA PRO A 117 -2.83 15.35 9.09
C PRO A 117 -1.93 14.64 8.09
N GLN A 118 -2.46 13.68 7.33
CA GLN A 118 -1.73 12.89 6.35
C GLN A 118 -1.24 13.76 5.18
N ARG A 119 -2.09 14.68 4.68
CA ARG A 119 -1.69 15.60 3.61
C ARG A 119 -0.67 16.62 4.09
N LYS A 120 -0.81 17.12 5.32
CA LYS A 120 0.16 18.03 5.95
C LYS A 120 1.52 17.35 6.12
N LEU A 121 1.54 16.08 6.56
CA LEU A 121 2.77 15.29 6.64
C LEU A 121 3.45 15.15 5.27
N ALA A 122 2.69 14.82 4.23
CA ALA A 122 3.23 14.70 2.87
C ALA A 122 3.76 16.04 2.34
N ALA A 123 3.07 17.16 2.62
CA ALA A 123 3.50 18.50 2.20
C ALA A 123 4.74 19.00 2.95
N ALA A 124 4.96 18.52 4.18
CA ALA A 124 6.14 18.83 4.99
C ALA A 124 7.37 17.97 4.63
N ALA A 125 7.21 16.97 3.76
CA ALA A 125 8.33 16.12 3.34
C ALA A 125 9.38 16.94 2.56
N PRO A 126 10.68 16.68 2.78
CA PRO A 126 11.73 17.39 2.07
C PRO A 126 11.66 17.09 0.57
N VAL A 127 11.86 18.13 -0.25
CA VAL A 127 12.01 17.96 -1.69
C VAL A 127 13.31 17.22 -1.97
N VAL A 128 13.22 16.14 -2.74
CA VAL A 128 14.39 15.35 -3.17
C VAL A 128 14.66 15.66 -4.64
N ALA A 129 15.93 15.94 -4.96
CA ALA A 129 16.35 16.08 -6.35
C ALA A 129 16.21 14.74 -7.07
N VAL A 130 15.51 14.75 -8.19
CA VAL A 130 15.32 13.59 -9.05
C VAL A 130 16.17 13.72 -10.30
N GLU A 131 16.80 12.63 -10.74
CA GLU A 131 17.62 12.60 -11.96
C GLU A 131 16.78 12.90 -13.21
N ARG A 132 15.53 12.42 -13.22
CA ARG A 132 14.54 12.71 -14.25
C ARG A 132 13.49 13.66 -13.68
N PRO A 133 13.26 14.84 -14.27
CA PRO A 133 12.21 15.75 -13.81
C PRO A 133 10.85 15.07 -13.73
N LEU A 134 10.10 15.37 -12.67
CA LEU A 134 8.71 14.92 -12.55
C LEU A 134 7.85 15.77 -13.49
N GLU A 135 7.32 15.14 -14.53
CA GLU A 135 6.41 15.78 -15.47
C GLU A 135 4.96 15.66 -15.00
N ARG A 136 4.08 16.55 -15.50
CA ARG A 136 2.64 16.46 -15.24
C ARG A 136 2.03 15.18 -15.85
N TRP A 137 2.64 14.66 -16.90
CA TRP A 137 2.19 13.48 -17.60
C TRP A 137 3.38 12.76 -18.25
N CYS A 138 3.48 11.44 -18.11
CA CYS A 138 4.49 10.63 -18.76
C CYS A 138 3.87 9.93 -19.98
N ARG A 139 4.27 10.35 -21.19
CA ARG A 139 3.91 9.62 -22.42
C ARG A 139 4.88 8.46 -22.63
N LEU A 140 4.45 7.48 -23.42
CA LEU A 140 5.36 6.45 -23.93
C LEU A 140 6.52 7.11 -24.68
N ASP A 141 7.73 6.67 -24.37
CA ASP A 141 8.93 7.03 -25.12
C ASP A 141 9.08 6.09 -26.31
N ASP A 142 8.63 6.50 -27.49
CA ASP A 142 8.69 5.69 -28.73
C ASP A 142 10.12 5.23 -29.10
N ARG A 143 11.17 5.82 -28.51
CA ARG A 143 12.56 5.39 -28.72
C ARG A 143 12.95 4.18 -27.86
N ARG A 144 12.18 3.90 -26.80
CA ARG A 144 12.51 2.91 -25.76
C ARG A 144 11.38 1.92 -25.49
N GLU A 145 10.15 2.31 -25.75
CA GLU A 145 8.93 1.57 -25.42
C GLU A 145 8.18 1.20 -26.69
N ALA A 146 7.71 -0.05 -26.77
CA ALA A 146 6.79 -0.45 -27.81
C ALA A 146 5.39 0.11 -27.54
N GLY A 147 4.55 0.20 -28.58
CA GLY A 147 3.14 0.53 -28.41
C GLY A 147 2.44 -0.43 -27.46
N LEU A 148 1.42 0.07 -26.75
CA LEU A 148 0.62 -0.75 -25.83
C LEU A 148 -0.08 -1.89 -26.59
N PRO A 149 -0.34 -3.03 -25.93
CA PRO A 149 -1.06 -4.15 -26.53
C PRO A 149 -2.58 -3.91 -26.64
N ILE A 150 -3.03 -2.67 -26.44
CA ILE A 150 -4.42 -2.22 -26.48
C ILE A 150 -4.49 -0.87 -27.21
N ASP A 151 -5.64 -0.55 -27.80
CA ASP A 151 -5.95 0.82 -28.25
C ASP A 151 -6.66 1.57 -27.10
N ASP A 152 -6.00 2.58 -26.56
CA ASP A 152 -6.47 3.42 -25.45
C ASP A 152 -6.75 4.87 -25.88
N LYS A 153 -6.79 5.15 -27.19
CA LYS A 153 -6.93 6.51 -27.73
C LYS A 153 -8.21 7.23 -27.30
N ASP A 154 -9.26 6.47 -26.94
CA ASP A 154 -10.54 6.99 -26.47
C ASP A 154 -10.66 7.06 -24.94
N GLY A 155 -9.59 6.72 -24.22
CA GLY A 155 -9.58 6.62 -22.76
C GLY A 155 -10.04 5.28 -22.19
N GLY A 156 -10.28 4.27 -23.04
CA GLY A 156 -10.44 2.87 -22.63
C GLY A 156 -11.80 2.54 -21.99
N CYS A 157 -12.89 3.12 -22.50
CA CYS A 157 -14.22 2.82 -22.00
C CYS A 157 -14.78 1.53 -22.58
N ASP A 158 -15.07 0.56 -21.72
CA ASP A 158 -15.62 -0.75 -22.09
C ASP A 158 -17.15 -0.85 -21.97
N CYS A 159 -17.83 0.27 -21.69
CA CYS A 159 -19.29 0.30 -21.55
C CYS A 159 -20.00 0.33 -22.91
N GLN A 160 -21.20 -0.26 -22.98
CA GLN A 160 -22.11 -0.15 -24.12
C GLN A 160 -23.47 0.41 -23.68
N PRO A 161 -23.93 1.56 -24.24
CA PRO A 161 -23.15 2.48 -25.07
C PRO A 161 -21.98 3.11 -24.29
N THR A 162 -20.97 3.61 -25.02
CA THR A 162 -19.79 4.26 -24.45
C THR A 162 -20.18 5.45 -23.58
N CYS A 163 -19.54 5.58 -22.41
CA CYS A 163 -19.79 6.69 -21.50
C CYS A 163 -19.12 7.98 -22.00
N GLN A 164 -19.76 9.13 -21.80
CA GLN A 164 -19.16 10.42 -22.09
C GLN A 164 -18.07 10.76 -21.06
N SER A 165 -16.88 11.12 -21.54
CA SER A 165 -15.77 11.58 -20.70
C SER A 165 -16.11 12.89 -19.99
N ARG A 166 -15.77 12.98 -18.70
CA ARG A 166 -15.94 14.15 -17.82
C ARG A 166 -15.08 14.02 -16.57
N LYS A 167 -14.88 15.11 -15.83
CA LYS A 167 -14.35 15.01 -14.45
C LYS A 167 -15.44 14.42 -13.55
N ALA A 168 -15.18 13.25 -12.96
CA ALA A 168 -16.15 12.51 -12.15
C ALA A 168 -15.67 12.24 -10.71
N TRP A 169 -14.37 12.03 -10.53
CA TRP A 169 -13.77 11.79 -9.22
C TRP A 169 -13.70 13.07 -8.39
N SER A 170 -13.82 12.91 -7.08
CA SER A 170 -13.66 13.98 -6.11
C SER A 170 -12.68 13.64 -4.99
N ARG A 171 -12.40 12.34 -4.78
CA ARG A 171 -11.55 11.81 -3.71
C ARG A 171 -11.21 10.34 -3.97
N GLN A 172 -10.45 9.71 -3.07
CA GLN A 172 -10.36 8.25 -2.97
C GLN A 172 -11.70 7.64 -2.54
N ILE A 173 -12.00 6.45 -3.04
CA ILE A 173 -13.14 5.64 -2.60
C ILE A 173 -13.09 5.40 -1.09
N ALA A 174 -14.22 5.62 -0.42
CA ALA A 174 -14.32 5.53 1.05
C ALA A 174 -14.14 4.10 1.58
N ALA A 175 -14.24 3.08 0.72
CA ALA A 175 -14.00 1.69 1.08
C ALA A 175 -12.53 1.40 1.44
N ILE A 176 -11.59 2.28 1.08
CA ILE A 176 -10.20 2.22 1.52
C ILE A 176 -9.98 3.31 2.57
N GLU A 177 -9.70 2.89 3.79
CA GLU A 177 -9.57 3.78 4.94
C GLU A 177 -8.25 4.55 4.92
N ILE A 178 -8.36 5.87 5.10
CA ILE A 178 -7.24 6.76 5.38
C ILE A 178 -7.23 6.98 6.89
N ALA A 179 -6.21 6.47 7.58
CA ALA A 179 -6.01 6.53 9.02
C ALA A 179 -4.65 7.15 9.32
#